data_AF-A0A4V3XGS2-F1
#
_entry.id   AF-A0A4V3XGS2-F1
#
_cell.length_a   1.000
_cell.length_b   1.000
_cell.length_c   1.000
_cell.angle_alpha   90.00
_cell.angle_beta   90.00
_cell.angle_gamma   90.00
#
_symmetry.space_group_name_H-M   'P 1'
#
loop_
_entity.id
_entity.type
_entity.pdbx_description
1 polymer ?
#
loop_
_entity_poly.entity_id
_entity_poly.type
_entity_poly.pdbx_seq_one_letter_code
_entity_poly.pdbx_strand_id
1 'polypeptide(L)'
;MLPTQMPLRSSRSAPTFDPARPTTIGNFFDDVEELLEHCGIRDATLSKRWACRYEPSEHTDRWKSVPEYSDASKTFPEFKAAIFAQYPGADGAKKYIREDLDLFVDQWRVKGVRSERDYAELYRGYSDITSALLQDKLMGENDTAFVLFRAFTESQAATIRDQLRLKNPDKRRGYAFPLADVHSAALWLFQDERTDPALVSCPSAAVTATIPSVPSFPASTPLPDAPIDSEMVVMTREDLYAFFEALAESQV
;
A
#
# COMPACT_ATOMS: atom_id res chain seq x y z
N MET A 1 4.09 -24.51 -21.56
CA MET A 1 3.64 -24.84 -22.93
C MET A 1 2.15 -24.54 -22.98
N LEU A 2 1.75 -23.46 -23.64
CA LEU A 2 0.33 -23.18 -23.88
C LEU A 2 -0.21 -24.18 -24.91
N PRO A 3 -1.48 -24.63 -24.78
CA PRO A 3 -2.05 -25.61 -25.70
C PRO A 3 -2.26 -25.02 -27.11
N THR A 4 -2.00 -25.81 -28.14
CA THR A 4 -2.21 -25.45 -29.57
C THR A 4 -3.70 -25.31 -29.94
N GLN A 5 -4.59 -25.53 -28.98
CA GLN A 5 -6.04 -25.51 -29.15
C GLN A 5 -6.68 -24.80 -27.96
N MET A 6 -7.74 -24.04 -28.23
CA MET A 6 -8.48 -23.28 -27.23
C MET A 6 -8.87 -24.18 -26.03
N PRO A 7 -8.54 -23.77 -24.79
CA PRO A 7 -8.82 -24.55 -23.60
C PRO A 7 -10.31 -24.87 -23.46
N LEU A 8 -10.62 -26.03 -22.86
CA LEU A 8 -11.98 -26.36 -22.47
C LEU A 8 -12.38 -25.55 -21.24
N ARG A 9 -13.68 -25.23 -21.10
CA ARG A 9 -14.24 -24.43 -19.98
C ARG A 9 -13.80 -24.91 -18.59
N SER A 10 -13.65 -26.21 -18.39
CA SER A 10 -13.28 -26.82 -17.11
C SER A 10 -11.77 -27.08 -16.95
N SER A 11 -10.96 -26.63 -17.90
CA SER A 11 -9.50 -26.84 -17.84
C SER A 11 -8.84 -25.80 -16.93
N ARG A 12 -7.72 -26.19 -16.31
CA ARG A 12 -6.93 -25.29 -15.45
C ARG A 12 -6.35 -24.08 -16.20
N SER A 13 -6.31 -24.14 -17.52
CA SER A 13 -5.80 -23.09 -18.41
C SER A 13 -6.92 -22.21 -18.97
N ALA A 14 -8.18 -22.42 -18.56
CA ALA A 14 -9.28 -21.56 -18.94
C ALA A 14 -9.25 -20.26 -18.10
N PRO A 15 -9.39 -19.09 -18.73
CA PRO A 15 -9.51 -17.83 -18.00
C PRO A 15 -10.83 -17.81 -17.23
N THR A 16 -10.81 -17.23 -16.03
CA THR A 16 -11.97 -17.16 -15.14
C THR A 16 -12.09 -15.76 -14.56
N PHE A 17 -13.32 -15.25 -14.48
CA PHE A 17 -13.62 -13.96 -13.89
C PHE A 17 -14.33 -14.13 -12.53
N ASP A 18 -14.02 -13.25 -11.57
CA ASP A 18 -14.65 -13.20 -10.25
C ASP A 18 -15.57 -11.97 -10.16
N PRO A 19 -16.90 -12.15 -10.14
CA PRO A 19 -17.82 -11.02 -10.23
C PRO A 19 -17.93 -10.19 -8.96
N ALA A 20 -17.41 -10.69 -7.83
CA ALA A 20 -17.25 -9.88 -6.63
C ALA A 20 -16.17 -8.80 -6.81
N ARG A 21 -15.26 -8.97 -7.78
CA ARG A 21 -14.16 -8.05 -8.06
C ARG A 21 -14.17 -7.62 -9.53
N PRO A 22 -14.94 -6.57 -9.88
CA PRO A 22 -15.13 -6.15 -11.28
C PRO A 22 -13.81 -5.76 -11.97
N THR A 23 -12.77 -5.37 -11.24
CA THR A 23 -11.42 -5.12 -11.78
C THR A 23 -10.79 -6.33 -12.45
N THR A 24 -11.15 -7.55 -12.03
CA THR A 24 -10.58 -8.79 -12.59
C THR A 24 -11.04 -9.09 -14.02
N ILE A 25 -12.08 -8.41 -14.53
CA ILE A 25 -12.58 -8.62 -15.89
C ILE A 25 -11.58 -8.16 -16.96
N GLY A 26 -10.72 -7.19 -16.63
CA GLY A 26 -9.63 -6.76 -17.52
C GLY A 26 -8.65 -7.89 -17.81
N ASN A 27 -8.14 -8.52 -16.74
CA ASN A 27 -7.22 -9.66 -16.83
C ASN A 27 -7.85 -10.83 -17.59
N PHE A 28 -9.15 -11.10 -17.37
CA PHE A 28 -9.87 -12.12 -18.13
C PHE A 28 -9.83 -11.87 -19.64
N PHE A 29 -10.11 -10.64 -20.08
CA PHE A 29 -10.07 -10.31 -21.50
C PHE A 29 -8.65 -10.34 -22.08
N ASP A 30 -7.65 -9.92 -21.30
CA ASP A 30 -6.24 -10.00 -21.71
C ASP A 30 -5.81 -11.47 -21.93
N ASP A 31 -6.16 -12.37 -21.00
CA ASP A 31 -5.90 -13.81 -21.13
C ASP A 31 -6.63 -14.43 -22.34
N VAL A 32 -7.88 -14.01 -22.60
CA VAL A 32 -8.64 -14.46 -23.77
C VAL A 32 -8.02 -13.95 -25.08
N GLU A 33 -7.57 -12.70 -25.12
CA GLU A 33 -6.89 -12.12 -26.29
C GLU A 33 -5.57 -12.86 -26.58
N GLU A 34 -4.76 -13.14 -25.56
CA GLU A 34 -3.52 -13.92 -25.70
C GLU A 34 -3.80 -15.34 -26.24
N LEU A 35 -4.85 -16.00 -25.74
CA LEU A 35 -5.28 -17.32 -26.24
C LEU A 35 -5.76 -17.27 -27.70
N LEU A 36 -6.50 -16.22 -28.06
CA LEU A 36 -6.99 -16.01 -29.43
C LEU A 36 -5.83 -15.77 -30.40
N GLU A 37 -4.86 -14.95 -30.00
CA GLU A 37 -3.64 -14.70 -30.76
C GLU A 37 -2.81 -15.97 -30.94
N HIS A 38 -2.62 -16.75 -29.86
CA HIS A 38 -1.88 -17.99 -29.90
C HIS A 38 -2.54 -19.05 -30.80
N CYS A 39 -3.87 -19.11 -30.80
CA CYS A 39 -4.65 -20.00 -31.67
C CYS A 39 -4.85 -19.46 -33.09
N GLY A 40 -4.41 -18.23 -33.39
CA GLY A 40 -4.56 -17.60 -34.70
C GLY A 40 -6.01 -17.25 -35.07
N ILE A 41 -6.89 -17.08 -34.08
CA ILE A 41 -8.32 -16.78 -34.31
C ILE A 41 -8.48 -15.27 -34.48
N ARG A 42 -8.72 -14.84 -35.73
CA ARG A 42 -8.91 -13.41 -36.08
C ARG A 42 -10.37 -13.05 -36.37
N ASP A 43 -11.26 -14.04 -36.42
CA ASP A 43 -12.68 -13.83 -36.66
C ASP A 43 -13.35 -13.28 -35.39
N ALA A 44 -13.88 -12.06 -35.48
CA ALA A 44 -14.56 -11.39 -34.39
C ALA A 44 -15.73 -12.21 -33.81
N THR A 45 -16.44 -12.97 -34.65
CA THR A 45 -17.58 -13.78 -34.19
C THR A 45 -17.11 -14.96 -33.35
N LEU A 46 -16.00 -15.61 -33.74
CA LEU A 46 -15.38 -16.68 -32.97
C LEU A 46 -14.79 -16.14 -31.66
N SER A 47 -14.12 -14.99 -31.68
CA SER A 47 -13.57 -14.37 -30.47
C SER A 47 -14.65 -14.08 -29.43
N LYS A 48 -15.78 -13.50 -29.84
CA LYS A 48 -16.94 -13.27 -28.95
C LYS A 48 -17.51 -14.58 -28.40
N ARG A 49 -17.64 -15.63 -29.24
CA ARG A 49 -18.12 -16.95 -28.80
C ARG A 49 -17.20 -17.59 -27.77
N TRP A 50 -15.89 -17.47 -27.95
CA TRP A 50 -14.92 -18.01 -27.01
C TRP A 50 -14.90 -17.25 -25.68
N ALA A 51 -14.98 -15.92 -25.70
CA ALA A 51 -15.14 -15.13 -24.48
C ALA A 51 -16.36 -15.58 -23.66
N CYS A 52 -17.53 -15.71 -24.30
CA CYS A 52 -18.75 -16.23 -23.65
C CYS A 52 -18.65 -17.72 -23.23
N ARG A 53 -17.72 -18.49 -23.80
CA ARG A 53 -17.58 -19.92 -23.50
C ARG A 53 -16.81 -20.17 -22.20
N TYR A 54 -15.94 -19.26 -21.77
CA TYR A 54 -15.18 -19.40 -20.54
C TYR A 54 -15.96 -18.99 -19.29
N GLU A 55 -16.99 -18.16 -19.47
CA GLU A 55 -17.78 -17.60 -18.37
C GLU A 55 -18.92 -18.55 -17.90
N PRO A 56 -19.32 -18.55 -16.60
CA PRO A 56 -20.47 -19.29 -16.09
C PRO A 56 -21.78 -18.92 -16.80
N SER A 57 -22.78 -19.81 -16.74
CA SER A 57 -24.02 -19.69 -17.52
C SER A 57 -24.80 -18.41 -17.28
N GLU A 58 -24.93 -17.97 -16.02
CA GLU A 58 -25.70 -16.76 -15.66
C GLU A 58 -25.12 -15.49 -16.29
N HIS A 59 -23.79 -15.42 -16.39
CA HIS A 59 -23.05 -14.28 -16.93
C HIS A 59 -22.99 -14.32 -18.46
N THR A 60 -22.93 -15.53 -19.00
CA THR A 60 -23.00 -15.79 -20.45
C THR A 60 -24.28 -15.21 -21.04
N ASP A 61 -25.43 -15.36 -20.37
CA ASP A 61 -26.71 -14.86 -20.87
C ASP A 61 -26.76 -13.33 -20.88
N ARG A 62 -26.13 -12.69 -19.87
CA ARG A 62 -25.98 -11.24 -19.80
C ARG A 62 -25.07 -10.69 -20.89
N TRP A 63 -24.01 -11.41 -21.27
CA TRP A 63 -23.12 -10.99 -22.36
C TRP A 63 -23.73 -11.27 -23.74
N LYS A 64 -24.55 -12.31 -23.88
CA LYS A 64 -25.28 -12.63 -25.12
C LYS A 64 -26.43 -11.67 -25.41
N SER A 65 -27.03 -11.06 -24.38
CA SER A 65 -28.11 -10.07 -24.55
C SER A 65 -27.62 -8.73 -25.09
N VAL A 66 -26.30 -8.52 -25.11
CA VAL A 66 -25.65 -7.32 -25.64
C VAL A 66 -25.86 -7.24 -27.15
N PRO A 67 -26.32 -6.09 -27.70
CA PRO A 67 -26.53 -5.95 -29.14
C PRO A 67 -25.21 -6.11 -29.92
N GLU A 68 -24.07 -5.75 -29.33
CA GLU A 68 -22.75 -6.02 -29.90
C GLU A 68 -22.42 -7.49 -30.09
N TYR A 69 -23.04 -8.42 -29.35
CA TYR A 69 -22.81 -9.85 -29.51
C TYR A 69 -23.53 -10.42 -30.74
N SER A 70 -24.78 -10.01 -30.94
CA SER A 70 -25.62 -10.50 -32.03
C SER A 70 -25.27 -9.85 -33.38
N ASP A 71 -24.70 -8.66 -33.34
CA ASP A 71 -24.28 -7.94 -34.54
C ASP A 71 -22.92 -8.45 -35.06
N ALA A 72 -22.95 -9.09 -36.22
CA ALA A 72 -21.77 -9.61 -36.90
C ALA A 72 -20.88 -8.50 -37.50
N SER A 73 -21.38 -7.27 -37.63
CA SER A 73 -20.60 -6.13 -38.13
C SER A 73 -19.70 -5.51 -37.06
N LYS A 74 -20.00 -5.75 -35.78
CA LYS A 74 -19.25 -5.16 -34.67
C LYS A 74 -17.99 -5.93 -34.34
N THR A 75 -16.94 -5.20 -34.00
CA THR A 75 -15.63 -5.75 -33.70
C THR A 75 -15.55 -6.30 -32.26
N PHE A 76 -14.55 -7.15 -31.98
CA PHE A 76 -14.29 -7.64 -30.62
C PHE A 76 -14.04 -6.52 -29.58
N PRO A 77 -13.27 -5.45 -29.87
CA PRO A 77 -13.08 -4.35 -28.91
C PRO A 77 -14.37 -3.58 -28.60
N GLU A 78 -15.29 -3.41 -29.56
CA GLU A 78 -16.60 -2.80 -29.30
C GLU A 78 -17.44 -3.65 -28.34
N PHE A 79 -17.42 -4.97 -28.51
CA PHE A 79 -18.05 -5.90 -27.58
C PHE A 79 -17.41 -5.83 -26.18
N LYS A 80 -16.08 -5.77 -26.10
CA LYS A 80 -15.33 -5.60 -24.84
C LYS A 80 -15.74 -4.30 -24.14
N ALA A 81 -15.84 -3.19 -24.88
CA ALA A 81 -16.28 -1.89 -24.34
C ALA A 81 -17.73 -1.92 -23.83
N ALA A 82 -18.65 -2.56 -24.56
CA ALA A 82 -20.03 -2.72 -24.12
C ALA A 82 -20.15 -3.58 -22.86
N ILE A 83 -19.33 -4.63 -22.72
CA ILE A 83 -19.25 -5.41 -21.49
C ILE A 83 -18.68 -4.56 -20.35
N PHE A 84 -17.59 -3.83 -20.55
CA PHE A 84 -17.04 -2.94 -19.51
C PHE A 84 -18.07 -1.90 -19.03
N ALA A 85 -18.90 -1.36 -19.93
CA ALA A 85 -19.98 -0.44 -19.56
C ALA A 85 -21.03 -1.07 -18.62
N GLN A 86 -21.17 -2.41 -18.63
CA GLN A 86 -22.05 -3.12 -17.70
C GLN A 86 -21.45 -3.31 -16.30
N TYR A 87 -20.13 -3.17 -16.17
CA TYR A 87 -19.38 -3.31 -14.92
C TYR A 87 -18.74 -1.97 -14.55
N PRO A 88 -19.51 -1.02 -13.98
CA PRO A 88 -18.95 0.24 -13.50
C PRO A 88 -17.85 -0.03 -12.46
N GLY A 89 -16.64 0.47 -12.69
CA GLY A 89 -15.44 0.20 -11.89
C GLY A 89 -14.44 -0.76 -12.54
N ALA A 90 -14.85 -1.49 -13.57
CA ALA A 90 -13.96 -2.25 -14.44
C ALA A 90 -13.45 -1.37 -15.58
N ASP A 91 -12.59 -0.41 -15.26
CA ASP A 91 -11.92 0.36 -16.29
C ASP A 91 -10.87 -0.58 -16.92
N GLY A 92 -11.15 -1.12 -18.11
CA GLY A 92 -10.35 -2.16 -18.77
C GLY A 92 -8.87 -1.84 -19.00
N ALA A 93 -8.46 -0.60 -18.73
CA ALA A 93 -7.08 -0.14 -18.76
C ALA A 93 -6.35 -0.26 -17.41
N LYS A 94 -7.07 -0.27 -16.29
CA LYS A 94 -6.49 -0.18 -14.95
C LYS A 94 -6.35 -1.57 -14.34
N LYS A 95 -5.16 -2.15 -14.48
CA LYS A 95 -4.80 -3.46 -13.91
C LYS A 95 -4.88 -3.47 -12.38
N TYR A 96 -4.70 -2.29 -11.76
CA TYR A 96 -4.78 -2.12 -10.30
C TYR A 96 -5.51 -0.81 -9.97
N ILE A 97 -6.40 -0.87 -8.98
CA ILE A 97 -7.01 0.32 -8.37
C ILE A 97 -6.43 0.53 -6.96
N ARG A 98 -6.71 1.70 -6.36
CA ARG A 98 -6.19 2.04 -5.02
C ARG A 98 -6.67 1.04 -3.97
N GLU A 99 -7.89 0.55 -4.13
CA GLU A 99 -8.53 -0.45 -3.28
C GLU A 99 -7.79 -1.79 -3.33
N ASP A 100 -7.21 -2.18 -4.47
CA ASP A 100 -6.42 -3.41 -4.58
C ASP A 100 -5.14 -3.33 -3.74
N LEU A 101 -4.51 -2.14 -3.69
CA LEU A 101 -3.35 -1.90 -2.83
C LEU A 101 -3.74 -1.95 -1.34
N ASP A 102 -4.86 -1.34 -0.97
CA ASP A 102 -5.36 -1.37 0.41
C ASP A 102 -5.69 -2.82 0.85
N LEU A 103 -6.34 -3.60 -0.01
CA LEU A 103 -6.61 -5.01 0.23
C LEU A 103 -5.32 -5.83 0.36
N PHE A 104 -4.33 -5.59 -0.50
CA PHE A 104 -3.03 -6.26 -0.44
C PHE A 104 -2.33 -5.97 0.89
N VAL A 105 -2.31 -4.70 1.32
CA VAL A 105 -1.72 -4.29 2.59
C VAL A 105 -2.46 -4.88 3.78
N ASP A 106 -3.80 -4.92 3.75
CA ASP A 106 -4.59 -5.50 4.82
C ASP A 106 -4.36 -7.02 4.94
N GLN A 107 -4.20 -7.73 3.83
CA GLN A 107 -3.83 -9.15 3.83
C GLN A 107 -2.47 -9.37 4.48
N TRP A 108 -1.47 -8.54 4.15
CA TRP A 108 -0.14 -8.62 4.75
C TRP A 108 -0.11 -8.20 6.21
N ARG A 109 -0.96 -7.26 6.62
CA ARG A 109 -1.14 -6.90 8.03
C ARG A 109 -1.65 -8.10 8.85
N VAL A 110 -2.56 -8.89 8.29
CA VAL A 110 -3.08 -10.10 8.95
C VAL A 110 -2.07 -11.24 8.93
N LYS A 111 -1.39 -11.47 7.80
CA LYS A 111 -0.35 -12.51 7.65
C LYS A 111 0.84 -12.22 8.58
N GLY A 112 1.21 -10.95 8.70
CA GLY A 112 2.42 -10.48 9.38
C GLY A 112 3.68 -10.81 8.58
N VAL A 113 4.68 -9.93 8.68
CA VAL A 113 6.01 -10.14 8.07
C VAL A 113 6.97 -10.55 9.16
N ARG A 114 7.55 -11.75 9.10
CA ARG A 114 8.44 -12.27 10.15
C ARG A 114 9.83 -12.63 9.65
N SER A 115 10.02 -12.72 8.34
CA SER A 115 11.30 -13.10 7.75
C SER A 115 11.64 -12.19 6.58
N GLU A 116 12.93 -12.11 6.24
CA GLU A 116 13.39 -11.46 5.00
C GLU A 116 12.69 -12.02 3.75
N ARG A 117 12.41 -13.34 3.73
CA ARG A 117 11.69 -13.96 2.60
C ARG A 117 10.26 -13.42 2.48
N ASP A 118 9.56 -13.30 3.59
CA ASP A 118 8.20 -12.75 3.65
C ASP A 118 8.21 -11.28 3.22
N TYR A 119 9.21 -10.52 3.69
CA TYR A 119 9.38 -9.13 3.30
C TYR A 119 9.66 -8.98 1.79
N ALA A 120 10.51 -9.83 1.23
CA ALA A 120 10.82 -9.82 -0.20
C ALA A 120 9.62 -10.22 -1.08
N GLU A 121 8.72 -11.05 -0.58
CA GLU A 121 7.45 -11.38 -1.26
C GLU A 121 6.48 -10.19 -1.20
N LEU A 122 6.33 -9.58 -0.01
CA LEU A 122 5.53 -8.37 0.17
C LEU A 122 6.01 -7.25 -0.75
N TYR A 123 7.30 -6.96 -0.74
CA TYR A 123 7.86 -5.82 -1.49
C TYR A 123 7.70 -5.99 -3.00
N ARG A 124 7.83 -7.23 -3.52
CA ARG A 124 7.60 -7.52 -4.95
C ARG A 124 6.16 -7.24 -5.37
N GLY A 125 5.18 -7.81 -4.65
CA GLY A 125 3.78 -7.54 -4.95
C GLY A 125 3.42 -6.06 -4.76
N TYR A 126 3.99 -5.42 -3.75
CA TYR A 126 3.79 -3.99 -3.48
C TYR A 126 4.37 -3.10 -4.59
N SER A 127 5.58 -3.38 -5.09
CA SER A 127 6.21 -2.61 -6.16
C SER A 127 5.46 -2.73 -7.47
N ASP A 128 4.92 -3.91 -7.77
CA ASP A 128 4.16 -4.15 -9.00
C ASP A 128 2.87 -3.30 -8.99
N ILE A 129 2.10 -3.36 -7.89
CA ILE A 129 0.86 -2.58 -7.75
C ILE A 129 1.15 -1.08 -7.73
N THR A 130 2.13 -0.63 -6.96
CA THR A 130 2.44 0.82 -6.85
C THR A 130 3.01 1.41 -8.13
N SER A 131 3.82 0.67 -8.88
CA SER A 131 4.35 1.15 -10.17
C SER A 131 3.23 1.39 -11.19
N ALA A 132 2.23 0.50 -11.24
CA ALA A 132 1.03 0.68 -12.06
C ALA A 132 0.21 1.90 -11.61
N LEU A 133 -0.02 2.06 -10.30
CA LEU A 133 -0.77 3.20 -9.76
C LEU A 133 -0.05 4.55 -9.95
N LEU A 134 1.29 4.55 -9.96
CA LEU A 134 2.10 5.73 -10.23
C LEU A 134 1.99 6.15 -11.71
N GLN A 135 2.03 5.16 -12.62
CA GLN A 135 1.87 5.37 -14.05
C GLN A 135 0.51 6.00 -14.38
N ASP A 136 -0.54 5.54 -13.70
CA ASP A 136 -1.90 6.06 -13.87
C ASP A 136 -2.17 7.36 -13.10
N LYS A 137 -1.16 7.89 -12.37
CA LYS A 137 -1.25 9.08 -11.50
C LYS A 137 -2.37 9.01 -10.45
N LEU A 138 -2.75 7.80 -10.05
CA LEU A 138 -3.77 7.57 -9.02
C LEU A 138 -3.17 7.67 -7.60
N MET A 139 -1.85 7.67 -7.48
CA MET A 139 -1.11 7.74 -6.22
C MET A 139 0.13 8.62 -6.36
N GLY A 140 0.40 9.45 -5.34
CA GLY A 140 1.64 10.20 -5.25
C GLY A 140 2.79 9.34 -4.71
N GLU A 141 4.03 9.64 -5.09
CA GLU A 141 5.23 8.93 -4.59
C GLU A 141 5.31 8.94 -3.06
N ASN A 142 4.90 10.03 -2.42
CA ASN A 142 4.89 10.16 -0.96
C ASN A 142 3.89 9.21 -0.28
N ASP A 143 2.76 8.95 -0.92
CA ASP A 143 1.70 8.11 -0.35
C ASP A 143 2.11 6.64 -0.32
N THR A 144 2.96 6.20 -1.27
CA THR A 144 3.45 4.82 -1.32
C THR A 144 4.19 4.44 -0.03
N ALA A 145 5.13 5.26 0.43
CA ALA A 145 5.85 5.01 1.67
C ALA A 145 4.90 4.86 2.87
N PHE A 146 3.87 5.71 2.99
CA PHE A 146 2.88 5.63 4.07
C PHE A 146 2.03 4.36 4.02
N VAL A 147 1.60 3.96 2.82
CA VAL A 147 0.80 2.74 2.64
C VAL A 147 1.63 1.50 2.95
N LEU A 148 2.92 1.48 2.61
CA LEU A 148 3.82 0.39 2.98
C LEU A 148 3.95 0.24 4.50
N PHE A 149 4.01 1.35 5.25
CA PHE A 149 4.08 1.30 6.72
C PHE A 149 2.87 0.62 7.37
N ARG A 150 1.68 0.70 6.75
CA ARG A 150 0.46 0.04 7.25
C ARG A 150 0.51 -1.48 7.18
N ALA A 151 1.43 -2.04 6.38
CA ALA A 151 1.61 -3.49 6.27
C ALA A 151 2.44 -4.08 7.42
N PHE A 152 3.22 -3.24 8.12
CA PHE A 152 4.07 -3.67 9.24
C PHE A 152 3.34 -3.60 10.58
N THR A 153 3.88 -4.32 11.55
CA THR A 153 3.51 -4.14 12.97
C THR A 153 4.09 -2.83 13.51
N GLU A 154 3.50 -2.27 14.56
CA GLU A 154 3.94 -0.98 15.12
C GLU A 154 5.40 -1.03 15.63
N SER A 155 5.84 -2.17 16.17
CA SER A 155 7.23 -2.36 16.60
C SER A 155 8.20 -2.30 15.42
N GLN A 156 7.91 -3.01 14.33
CA GLN A 156 8.71 -2.99 13.11
C GLN A 156 8.72 -1.61 12.47
N ALA A 157 7.56 -0.95 12.41
CA ALA A 157 7.44 0.40 11.88
C ALA A 157 8.25 1.41 12.69
N ALA A 158 8.29 1.29 14.02
CA ALA A 158 9.12 2.13 14.88
C ALA A 158 10.62 1.94 14.58
N THR A 159 11.11 0.69 14.52
CA THR A 159 12.52 0.42 14.21
C THR A 159 12.91 0.92 12.82
N ILE A 160 12.05 0.74 11.81
CA ILE A 160 12.28 1.25 10.46
C ILE A 160 12.35 2.79 10.46
N ARG A 161 11.44 3.47 11.18
CA ARG A 161 11.48 4.94 11.33
C ARG A 161 12.77 5.41 11.98
N ASP A 162 13.26 4.72 12.99
CA ASP A 162 14.52 5.06 13.65
C ASP A 162 15.70 4.84 12.71
N GLN A 163 15.76 3.72 12.00
CA GLN A 163 16.78 3.48 10.98
C GLN A 163 16.77 4.53 9.86
N LEU A 164 15.60 4.99 9.44
CA LEU A 164 15.48 6.07 8.46
C LEU A 164 16.03 7.40 8.99
N ARG A 165 15.84 7.70 10.28
CA ARG A 165 16.40 8.89 10.92
C ARG A 165 17.92 8.81 11.02
N LEU A 166 18.47 7.63 11.33
CA LEU A 166 19.92 7.42 11.38
C LEU A 166 20.55 7.55 9.99
N LYS A 167 19.92 7.00 8.94
CA LYS A 167 20.43 7.06 7.56
C LYS A 167 20.32 8.47 6.94
N ASN A 168 19.32 9.25 7.35
CA ASN A 168 19.06 10.57 6.80
C ASN A 168 19.04 11.64 7.91
N PRO A 169 20.20 11.96 8.53
CA PRO A 169 20.28 12.92 9.64
C PRO A 169 19.93 14.35 9.22
N ASP A 170 20.19 14.72 7.96
CA ASP A 170 19.99 16.08 7.45
C ASP A 170 18.54 16.36 6.99
N LYS A 171 17.66 15.36 7.04
CA LYS A 171 16.29 15.50 6.53
C LYS A 171 15.39 16.16 7.57
N ARG A 172 14.73 17.27 7.18
CA ARG A 172 13.87 18.06 8.06
C ARG A 172 12.61 17.28 8.47
N ARG A 173 12.18 17.42 9.73
CA ARG A 173 10.93 16.80 10.24
C ARG A 173 9.74 17.22 9.37
N GLY A 174 8.94 16.25 8.94
CA GLY A 174 7.74 16.45 8.13
C GLY A 174 7.88 16.13 6.63
N TYR A 175 9.09 15.89 6.13
CA TYR A 175 9.29 15.43 4.75
C TYR A 175 9.11 13.91 4.62
N ALA A 176 8.42 13.48 3.58
CA ALA A 176 8.21 12.06 3.28
C ALA A 176 9.52 11.38 2.87
N PHE A 177 9.65 10.09 3.23
CA PHE A 177 10.77 9.26 2.81
C PHE A 177 10.45 8.62 1.45
N PRO A 178 11.38 8.65 0.48
CA PRO A 178 11.17 7.93 -0.76
C PRO A 178 11.11 6.42 -0.47
N LEU A 179 10.34 5.69 -1.28
CA LEU A 179 10.13 4.26 -1.10
C LEU A 179 11.44 3.47 -1.04
N ALA A 180 12.47 3.88 -1.80
CA ALA A 180 13.78 3.24 -1.83
C ALA A 180 14.51 3.30 -0.47
N ASP A 181 14.43 4.43 0.24
CA ASP A 181 15.05 4.57 1.56
C ASP A 181 14.35 3.65 2.56
N VAL A 182 13.01 3.62 2.51
CA VAL A 182 12.17 2.76 3.36
C VAL A 182 12.49 1.28 3.11
N HIS A 183 12.66 0.90 1.85
CA HIS A 183 13.07 -0.45 1.48
C HIS A 183 14.43 -0.83 2.09
N SER A 184 15.42 0.06 1.98
CA SER A 184 16.76 -0.18 2.55
C SER A 184 16.75 -0.28 4.08
N ALA A 185 15.87 0.44 4.76
CA ALA A 185 15.73 0.41 6.21
C ALA A 185 14.97 -0.86 6.67
N ALA A 186 13.95 -1.27 5.93
CA ALA A 186 13.24 -2.52 6.18
C ALA A 186 14.14 -3.74 5.95
N LEU A 187 14.95 -3.76 4.89
CA LEU A 187 15.93 -4.83 4.68
C LEU A 187 16.91 -4.95 5.85
N TRP A 188 17.42 -3.83 6.38
CA TRP A 188 18.30 -3.84 7.54
C TRP A 188 17.63 -4.54 8.74
N LEU A 189 16.36 -4.21 9.01
CA LEU A 189 15.60 -4.82 10.11
C LEU A 189 15.52 -6.35 9.98
N PHE A 190 15.19 -6.87 8.79
CA PHE A 190 15.00 -8.30 8.57
C PHE A 190 16.31 -9.07 8.32
N GLN A 191 17.41 -8.37 8.02
CA GLN A 191 18.75 -8.97 7.93
C GLN A 191 19.41 -9.11 9.30
N ASP A 192 19.12 -8.19 10.23
CA ASP A 192 19.68 -8.21 11.59
C ASP A 192 19.15 -9.38 12.43
N GLU A 193 17.91 -9.87 12.18
CA GLU A 193 17.39 -11.08 12.83
C GLU A 193 18.16 -12.38 12.46
N ARG A 194 19.01 -12.38 11.43
CA ARG A 194 19.97 -13.49 11.20
C ARG A 194 21.20 -13.40 12.09
N THR A 195 21.45 -12.23 12.64
CA THR A 195 22.60 -11.93 13.48
C THR A 195 22.11 -11.73 14.90
N ASP A 196 21.53 -12.79 15.48
CA ASP A 196 21.59 -12.99 16.92
C ASP A 196 22.94 -13.68 17.27
N PRO A 197 23.98 -12.93 17.65
CA PRO A 197 24.88 -13.34 18.70
C PRO A 197 24.43 -12.65 20.00
N ALA A 198 23.13 -12.61 20.33
CA ALA A 198 22.66 -12.24 21.66
C ALA A 198 22.82 -13.39 22.69
N LEU A 199 24.00 -14.03 22.67
CA LEU A 199 24.75 -14.35 23.88
C LEU A 199 25.85 -13.27 24.06
N VAL A 200 25.54 -11.99 23.86
CA VAL A 200 26.33 -10.94 24.53
C VAL A 200 25.73 -10.74 25.91
N SER A 201 26.04 -11.72 26.75
CA SER A 201 26.13 -11.52 28.19
C SER A 201 26.89 -10.23 28.42
N CYS A 202 26.22 -9.20 28.93
CA CYS A 202 26.92 -8.14 29.64
C CYS A 202 27.43 -8.79 30.93
N PRO A 203 28.74 -9.03 31.14
CA PRO A 203 29.23 -9.06 32.50
C PRO A 203 29.06 -7.63 33.01
N SER A 204 28.00 -7.40 33.79
CA SER A 204 27.96 -6.32 34.75
C SER A 204 29.17 -6.53 35.66
N ALA A 205 30.29 -5.92 35.28
CA ALA A 205 31.43 -5.77 36.14
C ALA A 205 30.96 -4.82 37.25
N ALA A 206 30.48 -5.42 38.34
CA ALA A 206 30.37 -4.75 39.61
C ALA A 206 31.78 -4.29 40.01
N VAL A 207 32.15 -3.08 39.59
CA VAL A 207 33.27 -2.37 40.16
C VAL A 207 32.81 -2.02 41.57
N THR A 208 33.28 -2.81 42.54
CA THR A 208 33.19 -2.50 43.96
C THR A 208 33.96 -1.20 44.19
N ALA A 209 33.29 -0.07 44.03
CA ALA A 209 33.81 1.21 44.45
C ALA A 209 33.77 1.25 45.99
N THR A 210 34.93 0.95 46.58
CA THR A 210 35.25 1.23 47.97
C THR A 210 34.82 2.66 48.31
N ILE A 211 33.91 2.79 49.27
CA ILE A 211 33.46 4.05 49.85
C ILE A 211 34.57 4.56 50.80
N PRO A 212 35.22 5.72 50.56
CA PRO A 212 35.86 6.43 51.65
C PRO A 212 34.83 7.32 52.35
N SER A 213 34.65 7.05 53.63
CA SER A 213 33.91 7.85 54.60
C SER A 213 34.37 9.32 54.58
N VAL A 214 33.44 10.25 54.43
CA VAL A 214 33.64 11.68 54.66
C VAL A 214 32.47 12.21 55.51
N PRO A 215 32.74 13.00 56.56
CA PRO A 215 31.85 13.13 57.72
C PRO A 215 30.63 14.02 57.49
N SER A 216 29.58 13.68 58.25
CA SER A 216 28.36 14.44 58.48
C SER A 216 28.63 15.78 59.18
N PHE A 217 27.90 16.84 58.79
CA PHE A 217 27.32 17.96 59.59
C PHE A 217 27.13 19.23 58.73
N PRO A 218 26.28 20.21 59.12
CA PRO A 218 24.89 20.15 59.55
C PRO A 218 23.94 20.85 58.55
N ALA A 219 22.64 20.70 58.80
CA ALA A 219 21.54 21.38 58.12
C ALA A 219 21.70 22.91 58.02
N SER A 220 21.32 23.48 56.88
CA SER A 220 21.00 24.91 56.73
C SER A 220 19.65 25.05 56.02
N THR A 221 18.69 25.52 56.82
CA THR A 221 17.54 26.39 56.54
C THR A 221 16.93 26.46 55.14
N PRO A 222 15.58 26.37 55.01
CA PRO A 222 14.88 26.60 53.76
C PRO A 222 14.78 28.11 53.45
N LEU A 223 15.05 28.50 52.20
CA LEU A 223 14.69 29.80 51.65
C LEU A 223 13.29 29.75 51.03
N PRO A 224 12.60 30.91 50.93
CA PRO A 224 11.15 31.03 50.90
C PRO A 224 10.55 30.85 49.51
N ASP A 225 9.30 30.39 49.51
CA ASP A 225 8.42 30.28 48.33
C ASP A 225 8.34 31.60 47.56
N ALA A 226 8.61 31.54 46.25
CA ALA A 226 8.25 32.57 45.30
C ALA A 226 6.96 32.16 44.59
N PRO A 227 5.95 33.04 44.49
CA PRO A 227 4.69 32.72 43.83
C PRO A 227 4.89 32.73 42.31
N ILE A 228 4.64 31.59 41.66
CA ILE A 228 4.42 31.57 40.22
C ILE A 228 2.96 31.92 40.03
N ASP A 229 2.70 33.19 39.74
CA ASP A 229 1.40 33.64 39.27
C ASP A 229 1.15 32.99 37.90
N SER A 230 0.37 31.92 37.88
CA SER A 230 -0.13 31.30 36.65
C SER A 230 -1.38 32.04 36.21
N GLU A 231 -1.17 33.21 35.62
CA GLU A 231 -2.24 33.91 34.90
C GLU A 231 -2.43 33.18 33.55
N MET A 232 -3.29 32.15 33.56
CA MET A 232 -3.85 31.61 32.33
C MET A 232 -4.70 32.69 31.68
N VAL A 233 -4.13 33.41 30.71
CA VAL A 233 -4.91 34.23 29.79
C VAL A 233 -5.73 33.28 28.92
N VAL A 234 -6.97 33.03 29.34
CA VAL A 234 -7.99 32.38 28.53
C VAL A 234 -8.45 33.41 27.51
N MET A 235 -7.82 33.40 26.34
CA MET A 235 -8.23 34.24 25.23
C MET A 235 -9.54 33.70 24.68
N THR A 236 -10.61 34.49 24.81
CA THR A 236 -11.93 34.04 24.41
C THR A 236 -12.06 34.07 22.89
N ARG A 237 -12.96 33.25 22.34
CA ARG A 237 -13.13 33.08 20.89
C ARG A 237 -13.46 34.39 20.17
N GLU A 238 -14.03 35.35 20.87
CA GLU A 238 -14.40 36.67 20.35
C GLU A 238 -13.16 37.57 20.18
N ASP A 239 -12.15 37.44 21.05
CA ASP A 239 -10.89 38.19 20.95
C ASP A 239 -10.02 37.72 19.76
N LEU A 240 -10.09 36.44 19.41
CA LEU A 240 -9.41 35.91 18.22
C LEU A 240 -9.97 36.46 16.91
N TYR A 241 -11.28 36.70 16.82
CA TYR A 241 -11.89 37.24 15.60
C TYR A 241 -11.54 38.72 15.39
N ALA A 242 -11.53 39.51 16.47
CA ALA A 242 -11.10 40.92 16.40
C ALA A 242 -9.62 41.04 15.94
N PHE A 243 -8.76 40.09 16.33
CA PHE A 243 -7.36 40.08 15.91
C PHE A 243 -7.20 39.78 14.40
N PHE A 244 -8.04 38.92 13.83
CA PHE A 244 -7.98 38.59 12.40
C PHE A 244 -8.66 39.65 11.51
N GLU A 245 -9.70 40.34 11.99
CA GLU A 245 -10.28 41.48 11.25
C GLU A 245 -9.32 42.67 11.15
N ALA A 246 -8.59 42.99 12.24
CA ALA A 246 -7.59 44.06 12.23
C ALA A 246 -6.41 43.80 11.26
N LEU A 247 -6.10 42.54 10.98
CA LEU A 247 -5.07 42.14 10.01
C LEU A 247 -5.55 42.24 8.55
N ALA A 248 -6.87 42.17 8.31
CA ALA A 248 -7.46 42.28 6.98
C ALA A 248 -7.59 43.75 6.53
N GLU A 249 -7.82 44.68 7.46
CA GLU A 249 -7.92 46.12 7.14
C GLU A 249 -6.55 46.80 6.91
N SER A 250 -5.43 46.14 7.24
CA SER A 250 -4.08 46.67 7.03
C SER A 250 -3.49 46.34 5.63
N GLN A 251 -4.30 45.88 4.68
CA GLN A 251 -3.89 45.54 3.31
C GLN A 251 -4.64 46.32 2.22
N VAL A 252 -5.13 47.53 2.52
CA VAL A 252 -5.63 48.50 1.52
C VAL A 252 -4.90 49.82 1.64
#